data_AF-A0A9W9G5Z8-F1
#
_entry.id   AF-A0A9W9G5Z8-F1
#
_cell.length_a   1.000
_cell.length_b   1.000
_cell.length_c   1.000
_cell.angle_alpha   90.00
_cell.angle_beta   90.00
_cell.angle_gamma   90.00
#
_symmetry.space_group_name_H-M   'P 1'
#
loop_
_entity.id
_entity.type
_entity.pdbx_description
1 polymer ?
#
loop_
_entity_poly.entity_id
_entity_poly.type
_entity_poly.pdbx_seq_one_letter_code
_entity_poly.pdbx_strand_id
1 'polypeptide(L)'
;MFQVRLMLRQVFFWTATFASTLHATSAESQWKWLNYNASTISPIREVITIHAPPDTDIWRPSINNDNFTAPYLYTSIETSNFQSVNVTVQANWKTLYDQGGLVITFPERQEHTYLQWIKAGVEFTDGAPYLGVVGTDRLSDWSLSPMLQDSNTGNATIEIVRDGSDAWVYVIEGTRRRSLRQVTWAFNEGNSEHMHVGIYAAKPTRESGVGHEFDTLAVTFKLFSLETKS
;
A
#
# COMPACT_ATOMS: atom_id res chain seq x y z
N MET A 1 57.69 48.69 42.15
CA MET A 1 58.19 47.42 41.57
C MET A 1 57.30 46.31 42.11
N PHE A 2 56.24 45.98 41.37
CA PHE A 2 55.12 45.15 41.85
C PHE A 2 55.41 43.66 41.70
N GLN A 3 55.26 42.89 42.78
CA GLN A 3 55.26 41.43 42.75
C GLN A 3 53.97 40.92 42.11
N VAL A 4 54.10 40.09 41.07
CA VAL A 4 52.98 39.36 40.46
C VAL A 4 52.93 37.95 41.07
N ARG A 5 51.81 37.64 41.72
CA ARG A 5 51.48 36.32 42.28
C ARG A 5 50.91 35.46 41.16
N LEU A 6 51.55 34.32 40.86
CA LEU A 6 51.03 33.32 39.92
C LEU A 6 49.84 32.58 40.56
N MET A 7 48.65 32.63 39.95
CA MET A 7 47.56 31.70 40.23
C MET A 7 47.47 30.69 39.08
N LEU A 8 47.68 29.41 39.37
CA LEU A 8 47.33 28.32 38.46
C LEU A 8 45.80 28.25 38.34
N ARG A 9 45.27 28.43 37.12
CA ARG A 9 43.92 27.99 36.77
C ARG A 9 44.01 26.60 36.14
N GLN A 10 43.43 25.60 36.79
CA GLN A 10 43.20 24.29 36.18
C GLN A 10 42.19 24.45 35.04
N VAL A 11 42.55 24.00 33.84
CA VAL A 11 41.65 23.88 32.69
C VAL A 11 41.12 22.46 32.68
N PHE A 12 39.84 22.28 32.99
CA PHE A 12 39.14 21.01 32.78
C PHE A 12 38.72 20.92 31.30
N PHE A 13 39.29 19.98 30.56
CA PHE A 13 38.75 19.57 29.26
C PHE A 13 37.59 18.61 29.51
N TRP A 14 36.36 19.07 29.28
CA TRP A 14 35.22 18.18 29.12
C TRP A 14 35.17 17.73 27.66
N THR A 15 35.56 16.49 27.38
CA THR A 15 35.17 15.83 26.13
C THR A 15 33.68 15.49 26.24
N ALA A 16 32.83 16.26 25.55
CA ALA A 16 31.44 15.89 25.38
C ALA A 16 31.35 14.69 24.45
N THR A 17 31.26 13.48 25.02
CA THR A 17 30.86 12.29 24.28
C THR A 17 29.38 12.45 23.95
N PHE A 18 29.08 12.78 22.69
CA PHE A 18 27.73 12.61 22.17
C PHE A 18 27.47 11.12 22.06
N ALA A 19 26.89 10.53 23.11
CA ALA A 19 26.21 9.26 22.97
C ALA A 19 24.98 9.51 22.10
N SER A 20 25.06 9.15 20.82
CA SER A 20 23.89 8.99 19.97
C SER A 20 23.04 7.89 20.59
N THR A 21 22.05 8.26 21.38
CA THR A 21 20.96 7.37 21.75
C THR A 21 20.22 7.05 20.46
N LEU A 22 20.50 5.86 19.91
CA LEU A 22 19.58 5.21 18.99
C LEU A 22 18.27 5.05 19.74
N HIS A 23 17.35 6.00 19.55
CA HIS A 23 15.95 5.73 19.81
C HIS A 23 15.54 4.68 18.77
N ALA A 24 15.44 3.43 19.20
CA ALA A 24 14.69 2.43 18.48
C ALA A 24 13.21 2.85 18.59
N THR A 25 12.77 3.68 17.65
CA THR A 25 11.36 4.02 17.46
C THR A 25 10.68 2.96 16.60
N SER A 26 9.48 2.61 17.06
CA SER A 26 8.48 1.70 16.50
C SER A 26 8.82 0.20 16.61
N ALA A 27 7.88 -0.56 17.17
CA ALA A 27 7.74 -1.96 16.81
C ALA A 27 7.83 -2.04 15.27
N GLU A 28 8.74 -2.83 14.72
CA GLU A 28 8.68 -3.16 13.31
C GLU A 28 7.30 -3.77 13.07
N SER A 29 6.48 -3.07 12.29
CA SER A 29 5.12 -3.48 12.03
C SER A 29 5.19 -4.83 11.31
N GLN A 30 4.69 -5.88 11.97
CA GLN A 30 4.83 -7.25 11.47
C GLN A 30 3.97 -7.45 10.23
N TRP A 31 4.63 -7.75 9.12
CA TRP A 31 3.99 -8.08 7.86
C TRP A 31 3.33 -9.45 7.91
N LYS A 32 2.14 -9.55 7.30
CA LYS A 32 1.29 -10.74 7.29
C LYS A 32 0.73 -10.98 5.90
N TRP A 33 0.58 -12.25 5.55
CA TRP A 33 -0.17 -12.68 4.37
C TRP A 33 -1.62 -12.99 4.75
N LEU A 34 -2.55 -12.56 3.89
CA LEU A 34 -3.90 -13.08 3.79
C LEU A 34 -4.04 -13.77 2.42
N ASN A 35 -4.71 -14.93 2.39
CA ASN A 35 -4.95 -15.73 1.18
C ASN A 35 -3.68 -16.11 0.40
N TYR A 36 -2.54 -16.19 1.07
CA TYR A 36 -1.28 -16.57 0.45
C TYR A 36 -0.40 -17.35 1.43
N ASN A 37 0.25 -18.40 0.93
CA ASN A 37 1.13 -19.24 1.74
C ASN A 37 2.59 -19.02 1.33
N ALA A 38 3.24 -18.09 2.02
CA ALA A 38 4.65 -17.78 1.85
C ALA A 38 5.22 -17.26 3.18
N SER A 39 6.53 -17.30 3.32
CA SER A 39 7.20 -16.60 4.43
C SER A 39 6.89 -15.10 4.34
N THR A 40 6.63 -14.50 5.50
CA THR A 40 6.34 -13.06 5.57
C THR A 40 7.62 -12.27 5.33
N ILE A 41 7.48 -11.18 4.57
CA ILE A 41 8.56 -10.29 4.19
C ILE A 41 8.05 -8.86 4.21
N SER A 42 8.90 -7.92 4.59
CA SER A 42 8.62 -6.49 4.44
C SER A 42 8.88 -6.09 2.99
N PRO A 43 7.92 -5.45 2.29
CA PRO A 43 8.15 -4.87 0.96
C PRO A 43 9.01 -3.59 1.03
N ILE A 44 9.29 -3.04 2.22
CA ILE A 44 10.12 -1.84 2.37
C ILE A 44 11.54 -2.15 1.91
N ARG A 45 12.02 -1.43 0.89
CA ARG A 45 13.34 -1.60 0.24
C ARG A 45 13.54 -2.96 -0.45
N GLU A 46 12.48 -3.73 -0.62
CA GLU A 46 12.51 -5.03 -1.27
C GLU A 46 11.76 -5.02 -2.61
N VAL A 47 12.03 -6.03 -3.43
CA VAL A 47 11.25 -6.34 -4.63
C VAL A 47 10.46 -7.60 -4.38
N ILE A 48 9.14 -7.50 -4.33
CA ILE A 48 8.24 -8.62 -4.04
C ILE A 48 7.52 -9.04 -5.31
N THR A 49 7.40 -10.34 -5.56
CA THR A 49 6.52 -10.86 -6.62
C THR A 49 5.46 -11.76 -6.02
N ILE A 50 4.19 -11.46 -6.32
CA ILE A 50 3.03 -12.27 -5.95
C ILE A 50 2.61 -13.07 -7.16
N HIS A 51 2.50 -14.38 -7.00
CA HIS A 51 1.90 -15.27 -8.00
C HIS A 51 0.43 -15.49 -7.65
N ALA A 52 -0.46 -14.66 -8.22
CA ALA A 52 -1.90 -14.76 -7.98
C ALA A 52 -2.48 -15.95 -8.77
N PRO A 53 -3.09 -16.95 -8.09
CA PRO A 53 -3.82 -18.00 -8.77
C PRO A 53 -5.11 -17.42 -9.40
N PRO A 54 -5.70 -18.10 -10.41
CA PRO A 54 -6.99 -17.69 -10.94
C PRO A 54 -8.10 -17.79 -9.86
N ASP A 55 -9.28 -17.30 -10.21
CA ASP A 55 -10.47 -17.25 -9.36
C ASP A 55 -10.26 -16.43 -8.06
N THR A 56 -9.33 -15.47 -8.09
CA THR A 56 -9.07 -14.55 -6.98
C THR A 56 -9.52 -13.14 -7.29
N ASP A 57 -10.14 -12.45 -6.31
CA ASP A 57 -10.56 -11.06 -6.47
C ASP A 57 -10.71 -10.33 -5.11
N ILE A 58 -10.85 -9.01 -5.18
CA ILE A 58 -11.29 -8.14 -4.07
C ILE A 58 -12.44 -7.28 -4.60
N TRP A 59 -13.67 -7.72 -4.38
CA TRP A 59 -14.87 -7.11 -4.97
C TRP A 59 -16.14 -7.47 -4.19
N ARG A 60 -17.02 -6.49 -3.97
CA ARG A 60 -18.31 -6.67 -3.32
C ARG A 60 -19.45 -6.14 -4.20
N PRO A 61 -20.06 -6.99 -5.05
CA PRO A 61 -21.15 -6.58 -5.94
C PRO A 61 -22.50 -6.45 -5.23
N SER A 62 -22.69 -7.10 -4.07
CA SER A 62 -23.95 -7.07 -3.32
C SER A 62 -23.72 -7.36 -1.84
N ILE A 63 -24.72 -7.10 -0.99
CA ILE A 63 -24.64 -7.42 0.45
C ILE A 63 -24.50 -8.92 0.75
N ASN A 64 -24.89 -9.78 -0.19
CA ASN A 64 -24.86 -11.23 -0.04
C ASN A 64 -23.62 -11.86 -0.70
N ASN A 65 -22.74 -11.05 -1.30
CA ASN A 65 -21.57 -11.55 -2.01
C ASN A 65 -20.38 -10.61 -1.74
N ASP A 66 -19.39 -11.12 -1.03
CA ASP A 66 -18.17 -10.41 -0.66
C ASP A 66 -16.96 -11.27 -1.04
N ASN A 67 -16.27 -10.88 -2.10
CA ASN A 67 -15.06 -11.54 -2.54
C ASN A 67 -13.85 -10.79 -1.98
N PHE A 68 -13.09 -11.44 -1.09
CA PHE A 68 -11.80 -10.97 -0.60
C PHE A 68 -10.84 -12.15 -0.56
N THR A 69 -10.58 -12.74 -1.72
CA THR A 69 -9.83 -13.99 -1.90
C THR A 69 -8.44 -13.78 -2.47
N ALA A 70 -8.13 -12.57 -2.94
CA ALA A 70 -6.81 -12.26 -3.49
C ALA A 70 -5.70 -12.36 -2.42
N PRO A 71 -4.50 -12.85 -2.81
CA PRO A 71 -3.28 -12.68 -2.03
C PRO A 71 -3.06 -11.22 -1.62
N TYR A 72 -2.89 -10.99 -0.33
CA TYR A 72 -2.70 -9.65 0.25
C TYR A 72 -1.59 -9.69 1.31
N LEU A 73 -0.48 -8.99 1.04
CA LEU A 73 0.60 -8.77 1.99
C LEU A 73 0.44 -7.42 2.65
N TYR A 74 0.27 -7.39 3.96
CA TYR A 74 -0.04 -6.16 4.68
C TYR A 74 0.67 -6.06 6.02
N THR A 75 0.73 -4.83 6.52
CA THR A 75 1.09 -4.53 7.90
C THR A 75 -0.06 -3.78 8.58
N SER A 76 -0.13 -3.86 9.91
CA SER A 76 -1.13 -3.15 10.71
C SER A 76 -0.53 -1.91 11.35
N ILE A 77 -1.24 -0.78 11.27
CA ILE A 77 -0.87 0.50 11.87
C ILE A 77 -2.10 1.15 12.51
N GLU A 78 -1.87 2.08 13.44
CA GLU A 78 -2.94 2.97 13.89
C GLU A 78 -3.42 3.85 12.72
N THR A 79 -4.73 3.89 12.50
CA THR A 79 -5.35 4.68 11.42
C THR A 79 -5.06 6.18 11.58
N SER A 80 -4.93 6.66 12.81
CA SER A 80 -4.56 8.04 13.16
C SER A 80 -3.19 8.45 12.62
N ASN A 81 -2.27 7.48 12.46
CA ASN A 81 -0.88 7.70 12.09
C ASN A 81 -0.64 7.60 10.58
N PHE A 82 -1.54 6.99 9.80
CA PHE A 82 -1.38 6.89 8.35
C PHE A 82 -1.30 8.27 7.67
N GLN A 83 -0.27 8.47 6.85
CA GLN A 83 -0.12 9.66 5.98
C GLN A 83 -0.22 9.29 4.50
N SER A 84 0.63 8.37 4.05
CA SER A 84 0.68 7.95 2.65
C SER A 84 1.19 6.53 2.49
N VAL A 85 0.83 5.87 1.39
CA VAL A 85 1.48 4.65 0.91
C VAL A 85 1.62 4.73 -0.60
N ASN A 86 2.76 4.29 -1.13
CA ASN A 86 2.97 4.17 -2.57
C ASN A 86 3.69 2.87 -2.94
N VAL A 87 3.52 2.45 -4.19
CA VAL A 87 4.23 1.31 -4.78
C VAL A 87 4.26 1.43 -6.31
N THR A 88 5.34 0.95 -6.91
CA THR A 88 5.40 0.68 -8.35
C THR A 88 5.00 -0.78 -8.60
N VAL A 89 3.97 -0.98 -9.43
CA VAL A 89 3.44 -2.28 -9.83
C VAL A 89 3.75 -2.56 -11.30
N GLN A 90 4.11 -3.82 -11.60
CA GLN A 90 4.35 -4.30 -12.95
C GLN A 90 3.86 -5.76 -13.09
N ALA A 91 3.33 -6.11 -14.24
CA ALA A 91 3.05 -7.50 -14.62
C ALA A 91 2.91 -7.61 -16.14
N ASN A 92 2.82 -8.82 -16.65
CA ASN A 92 2.40 -9.07 -18.02
C ASN A 92 0.86 -9.16 -18.07
N TRP A 93 0.19 -8.02 -18.05
CA TRP A 93 -1.28 -7.92 -18.06
C TRP A 93 -1.83 -8.43 -19.38
N LYS A 94 -2.60 -9.52 -19.35
CA LYS A 94 -3.07 -10.16 -20.60
C LYS A 94 -4.46 -10.76 -20.50
N THR A 95 -4.85 -11.22 -19.32
CA THR A 95 -6.12 -11.91 -19.11
C THR A 95 -7.11 -10.90 -18.54
N LEU A 96 -8.37 -10.97 -18.98
CA LEU A 96 -9.43 -10.10 -18.50
C LEU A 96 -9.45 -10.06 -16.95
N TYR A 97 -9.39 -8.87 -16.39
CA TYR A 97 -9.34 -8.58 -14.96
C TYR A 97 -8.06 -9.01 -14.22
N ASP A 98 -6.95 -9.29 -14.90
CA ASP A 98 -5.64 -9.33 -14.23
C ASP A 98 -5.42 -8.02 -13.45
N GLN A 99 -5.04 -8.12 -12.17
CA GLN A 99 -5.00 -6.98 -11.25
C GLN A 99 -3.74 -6.99 -10.37
N GLY A 100 -3.27 -5.79 -10.02
CA GLY A 100 -2.30 -5.64 -8.94
C GLY A 100 -2.10 -4.20 -8.51
N GLY A 101 -1.82 -4.00 -7.22
CA GLY A 101 -1.60 -2.67 -6.67
C GLY A 101 -1.61 -2.64 -5.14
N LEU A 102 -2.15 -1.56 -4.60
CA LEU A 102 -2.31 -1.31 -3.16
C LEU A 102 -3.70 -1.71 -2.69
N VAL A 103 -3.78 -2.15 -1.44
CA VAL A 103 -5.02 -2.25 -0.68
C VAL A 103 -4.80 -1.62 0.69
N ILE A 104 -5.80 -0.87 1.15
CA ILE A 104 -5.96 -0.49 2.56
C ILE A 104 -7.30 -1.01 3.08
N THR A 105 -7.34 -1.54 4.30
CA THR A 105 -8.56 -2.08 4.92
C THR A 105 -8.78 -1.55 6.33
N PHE A 106 -10.04 -1.45 6.75
CA PHE A 106 -10.45 -0.99 8.08
C PHE A 106 -11.22 -2.12 8.81
N PRO A 107 -10.52 -3.06 9.47
CA PRO A 107 -11.09 -4.33 9.95
C PRO A 107 -11.99 -4.23 11.19
N GLU A 108 -11.77 -3.25 12.07
CA GLU A 108 -12.44 -3.21 13.39
C GLU A 108 -13.31 -1.96 13.54
N ARG A 109 -14.63 -2.09 13.48
CA ARG A 109 -15.56 -1.00 13.83
C ARG A 109 -16.69 -1.50 14.70
N GLN A 110 -17.06 -0.71 15.71
CA GLN A 110 -18.12 -1.06 16.66
C GLN A 110 -19.51 -1.16 16.01
N GLU A 111 -19.75 -0.44 14.91
CA GLU A 111 -21.09 -0.29 14.31
C GLU A 111 -21.21 -0.74 12.84
N HIS A 112 -20.14 -1.26 12.23
CA HIS A 112 -20.17 -1.69 10.82
C HIS A 112 -20.14 -3.22 10.69
N THR A 113 -21.04 -3.75 9.89
CA THR A 113 -21.15 -5.20 9.62
C THR A 113 -20.14 -5.68 8.55
N TYR A 114 -19.66 -4.78 7.68
CA TYR A 114 -18.86 -5.14 6.53
C TYR A 114 -17.46 -4.54 6.60
N LEU A 115 -16.46 -5.31 6.18
CA LEU A 115 -15.08 -4.83 6.01
C LEU A 115 -15.08 -3.69 4.98
N GLN A 116 -14.51 -2.55 5.34
CA GLN A 116 -14.29 -1.47 4.38
C GLN A 116 -12.87 -1.51 3.85
N TRP A 117 -12.71 -1.17 2.59
CA TRP A 117 -11.41 -1.19 1.94
C TRP A 117 -11.35 -0.30 0.71
N ILE A 118 -10.14 0.09 0.34
CA ILE A 118 -9.84 0.75 -0.92
C ILE A 118 -8.75 -0.09 -1.60
N LYS A 119 -8.97 -0.49 -2.85
CA LYS A 119 -7.91 -1.04 -3.71
C LYS A 119 -7.63 -0.08 -4.86
N ALA A 120 -6.36 0.06 -5.22
CA ALA A 120 -5.93 0.91 -6.31
C ALA A 120 -4.72 0.31 -7.01
N GLY A 121 -4.72 0.27 -8.33
CA GLY A 121 -3.76 -0.55 -9.07
C GLY A 121 -3.88 -0.45 -10.57
N VAL A 122 -3.22 -1.39 -11.24
CA VAL A 122 -3.47 -1.70 -12.64
C VAL A 122 -4.51 -2.81 -12.72
N GLU A 123 -5.42 -2.69 -13.68
CA GLU A 123 -6.44 -3.68 -13.99
C GLU A 123 -6.56 -3.85 -15.51
N PHE A 124 -6.48 -5.07 -16.01
CA PHE A 124 -6.59 -5.36 -17.44
C PHE A 124 -8.05 -5.51 -17.86
N THR A 125 -8.55 -4.62 -18.72
CA THR A 125 -9.91 -4.68 -19.25
C THR A 125 -9.94 -4.08 -20.64
N ASP A 126 -10.94 -4.43 -21.44
CA ASP A 126 -11.12 -3.88 -22.80
C ASP A 126 -9.85 -3.98 -23.68
N GLY A 127 -9.07 -5.04 -23.48
CA GLY A 127 -7.84 -5.33 -24.23
C GLY A 127 -6.62 -4.47 -23.86
N ALA A 128 -6.66 -3.69 -22.78
CA ALA A 128 -5.56 -2.85 -22.34
C ALA A 128 -5.46 -2.77 -20.80
N PRO A 129 -4.29 -2.41 -20.24
CA PRO A 129 -4.17 -2.09 -18.83
C PRO A 129 -4.75 -0.69 -18.53
N TYR A 130 -5.55 -0.60 -17.49
CA TYR A 130 -6.14 0.62 -16.95
C TYR A 130 -5.68 0.86 -15.51
N LEU A 131 -5.78 2.11 -15.06
CA LEU A 131 -5.65 2.47 -13.65
C LEU A 131 -7.02 2.32 -13.00
N GLY A 132 -7.15 1.32 -12.12
CA GLY A 132 -8.38 1.00 -11.41
C GLY A 132 -8.35 1.52 -9.98
N VAL A 133 -9.46 2.09 -9.51
CA VAL A 133 -9.69 2.36 -8.08
C VAL A 133 -11.07 1.83 -7.70
N VAL A 134 -11.11 1.05 -6.62
CA VAL A 134 -12.37 0.63 -5.99
C VAL A 134 -12.39 1.08 -4.55
N GLY A 135 -13.38 1.90 -4.20
CA GLY A 135 -13.70 2.24 -2.82
C GLY A 135 -14.91 1.43 -2.36
N THR A 136 -14.76 0.67 -1.29
CA THR A 136 -15.82 -0.20 -0.76
C THR A 136 -16.13 0.19 0.68
N ASP A 137 -17.22 0.95 0.87
CA ASP A 137 -17.86 1.13 2.17
C ASP A 137 -18.82 -0.06 2.42
N ARG A 138 -19.98 -0.04 1.75
CA ARG A 138 -20.96 -1.13 1.81
C ARG A 138 -20.90 -2.05 0.60
N LEU A 139 -20.79 -1.48 -0.58
CA LEU A 139 -20.64 -2.15 -1.87
C LEU A 139 -19.47 -1.53 -2.60
N SER A 140 -18.91 -2.23 -3.58
CA SER A 140 -17.78 -1.74 -4.33
C SER A 140 -18.20 -0.72 -5.39
N ASP A 141 -17.58 0.46 -5.34
CA ASP A 141 -17.70 1.53 -6.34
C ASP A 141 -16.38 1.63 -7.12
N TRP A 142 -16.44 1.35 -8.42
CA TRP A 142 -15.28 1.20 -9.31
C TRP A 142 -15.13 2.36 -10.27
N SER A 143 -13.88 2.76 -10.49
CA SER A 143 -13.51 3.72 -11.54
C SER A 143 -12.29 3.24 -12.30
N LEU A 144 -12.27 3.59 -13.59
CA LEU A 144 -11.18 3.31 -14.52
C LEU A 144 -10.67 4.62 -15.11
N SER A 145 -9.34 4.73 -15.19
CA SER A 145 -8.66 5.80 -15.92
C SER A 145 -7.65 5.18 -16.88
N PRO A 146 -7.52 5.68 -18.12
CA PRO A 146 -6.53 5.17 -19.05
C PRO A 146 -5.11 5.38 -18.51
N MET A 147 -4.24 4.42 -18.81
CA MET A 147 -2.80 4.63 -18.72
C MET A 147 -2.36 5.56 -19.86
N LEU A 148 -1.51 6.54 -19.57
CA LEU A 148 -0.95 7.39 -20.63
C LEU A 148 0.12 6.60 -21.40
N GLN A 149 0.12 6.73 -22.74
CA GLN A 149 0.77 5.85 -23.73
C GLN A 149 2.28 5.60 -23.57
N ASP A 150 2.97 6.30 -22.67
CA ASP A 150 4.43 6.15 -22.50
C ASP A 150 4.82 4.91 -21.67
N SER A 151 3.86 4.19 -21.08
CA SER A 151 4.09 2.95 -20.32
C SER A 151 3.94 1.70 -21.20
N ASN A 152 4.87 1.49 -22.15
CA ASN A 152 4.93 0.27 -22.98
C ASN A 152 4.98 -1.07 -22.21
N THR A 153 5.07 -1.04 -20.87
CA THR A 153 5.11 -2.21 -20.00
C THR A 153 3.87 -2.36 -19.11
N GLY A 154 2.90 -1.43 -19.14
CA GLY A 154 1.76 -1.45 -18.23
C GLY A 154 2.13 -1.22 -16.75
N ASN A 155 3.29 -0.61 -16.48
CA ASN A 155 3.72 -0.32 -15.11
C ASN A 155 3.04 0.95 -14.61
N ALA A 156 2.66 0.98 -13.33
CA ALA A 156 2.13 2.17 -12.68
C ALA A 156 2.76 2.37 -11.30
N THR A 157 2.97 3.62 -10.91
CA THR A 157 3.23 3.95 -9.51
C THR A 157 1.95 4.52 -8.92
N ILE A 158 1.37 3.81 -7.97
CA ILE A 158 0.11 4.19 -7.31
C ILE A 158 0.43 4.73 -5.93
N GLU A 159 -0.30 5.75 -5.53
CA GLU A 159 -0.18 6.35 -4.21
C GLU A 159 -1.57 6.59 -3.59
N ILE A 160 -1.73 6.25 -2.33
CA ILE A 160 -2.90 6.59 -1.52
C ILE A 160 -2.43 7.53 -0.41
N VAL A 161 -3.05 8.70 -0.28
CA VAL A 161 -2.70 9.72 0.71
C VAL A 161 -3.92 10.12 1.51
N ARG A 162 -3.75 10.25 2.82
CA ARG A 162 -4.74 10.86 3.69
C ARG A 162 -4.68 12.38 3.59
N ASP A 163 -5.82 13.00 3.32
CA ASP A 163 -6.01 14.45 3.36
C ASP A 163 -7.23 14.75 4.25
N GLY A 164 -6.98 15.16 5.49
CA GLY A 164 -8.03 15.31 6.50
C GLY A 164 -8.78 13.99 6.77
N SER A 165 -10.07 13.97 6.43
CA SER A 165 -10.98 12.82 6.53
C SER A 165 -10.97 11.90 5.30
N ASP A 166 -10.29 12.31 4.23
CA ASP A 166 -10.45 11.69 2.92
C ASP A 166 -9.20 10.91 2.53
N ALA A 167 -9.39 9.82 1.77
CA ALA A 167 -8.31 9.18 1.05
C ALA A 167 -8.30 9.68 -0.40
N TRP A 168 -7.18 10.24 -0.83
CA TRP A 168 -6.94 10.52 -2.24
C TRP A 168 -6.05 9.44 -2.85
N VAL A 169 -6.42 9.01 -4.05
CA VAL A 169 -5.67 8.04 -4.84
C VAL A 169 -5.09 8.73 -6.07
N TYR A 170 -3.81 8.52 -6.30
CA TYR A 170 -3.04 9.11 -7.39
C TYR A 170 -2.28 8.05 -8.17
N VAL A 171 -1.96 8.39 -9.42
CA VAL A 171 -0.87 7.78 -10.19
C VAL A 171 0.28 8.78 -10.32
N ILE A 172 1.52 8.29 -10.22
CA ILE A 172 2.74 9.05 -10.44
C ILE A 172 3.31 8.70 -11.82
N GLU A 173 3.37 9.71 -12.69
CA GLU A 173 3.76 9.61 -14.09
C GLU A 173 4.94 10.55 -14.35
N GLY A 174 6.16 10.01 -14.30
CA GLY A 174 7.38 10.81 -14.31
C GLY A 174 7.42 11.75 -13.11
N THR A 175 7.38 13.06 -13.36
CA THR A 175 7.31 14.09 -12.31
C THR A 175 5.89 14.57 -12.01
N ARG A 176 4.88 14.07 -12.73
CA ARG A 176 3.48 14.48 -12.56
C ARG A 176 2.75 13.52 -11.65
N ARG A 177 1.99 14.08 -10.71
CA ARG A 177 1.02 13.36 -9.88
C ARG A 177 -0.38 13.64 -10.40
N ARG A 178 -1.11 12.61 -10.80
CA ARG A 178 -2.45 12.73 -11.39
C ARG A 178 -3.49 12.07 -10.49
N SER A 179 -4.52 12.82 -10.12
CA SER A 179 -5.61 12.32 -9.27
C SER A 179 -6.46 11.30 -10.01
N LEU A 180 -6.79 10.21 -9.34
CA LEU A 180 -7.68 9.15 -9.84
C LEU A 180 -9.02 9.15 -9.09
N ARG A 181 -8.99 9.27 -7.76
CA ARG A 181 -10.20 9.20 -6.93
C ARG A 181 -10.01 9.93 -5.60
N GLN A 182 -11.09 10.50 -5.09
CA GLN A 182 -11.25 10.93 -3.71
C GLN A 182 -12.28 10.01 -3.04
N VAL A 183 -11.96 9.51 -1.85
CA VAL A 183 -12.82 8.61 -1.07
C VAL A 183 -13.04 9.24 0.30
N THR A 184 -14.22 9.83 0.48
CA THR A 184 -14.52 10.74 1.61
C THR A 184 -14.84 10.04 2.92
N TRP A 185 -15.11 8.73 2.92
CA TRP A 185 -15.44 7.98 4.12
C TRP A 185 -14.22 7.37 4.83
N ALA A 186 -13.05 7.37 4.17
CA ALA A 186 -11.89 6.55 4.54
C ALA A 186 -11.28 6.90 5.91
N PHE A 187 -11.34 8.17 6.34
CA PHE A 187 -10.77 8.63 7.61
C PHE A 187 -11.72 9.55 8.42
N ASN A 188 -13.03 9.42 8.21
CA ASN A 188 -14.07 10.06 9.02
C ASN A 188 -14.13 9.55 10.48
N GLU A 189 -14.96 10.19 11.30
CA GLU A 189 -15.24 9.73 12.67
C GLU A 189 -15.91 8.34 12.68
N GLY A 190 -15.68 7.56 13.75
CA GLY A 190 -16.17 6.18 13.86
C GLY A 190 -15.37 5.17 13.03
N ASN A 191 -14.21 5.58 12.50
CA ASN A 191 -13.32 4.71 11.75
C ASN A 191 -12.53 3.76 12.66
N SER A 192 -12.04 2.67 12.06
CA SER A 192 -11.29 1.65 12.77
C SER A 192 -10.05 2.25 13.42
N GLU A 193 -9.77 1.87 14.66
CA GLU A 193 -8.56 2.31 15.38
C GLU A 193 -7.30 1.87 14.63
N HIS A 194 -7.35 0.68 14.05
CA HIS A 194 -6.27 0.11 13.24
C HIS A 194 -6.68 -0.02 11.78
N MET A 195 -5.71 0.11 10.89
CA MET A 195 -5.89 -0.20 9.48
C MET A 195 -4.79 -1.14 9.01
N HIS A 196 -5.11 -1.91 7.99
CA HIS A 196 -4.10 -2.67 7.26
C HIS A 196 -3.70 -1.92 6.01
N VAL A 197 -2.41 -1.91 5.70
CA VAL A 197 -1.84 -1.28 4.51
C VAL A 197 -0.92 -2.26 3.82
N GLY A 198 -1.09 -2.43 2.51
CA GLY A 198 -0.32 -3.44 1.80
C GLY A 198 -0.50 -3.48 0.29
N ILE A 199 0.02 -4.56 -0.29
CA ILE A 199 0.00 -4.86 -1.71
C ILE A 199 -0.82 -6.11 -2.00
N TYR A 200 -1.49 -6.14 -3.15
CA TYR A 200 -2.30 -7.28 -3.59
C TYR A 200 -2.08 -7.60 -5.06
N ALA A 201 -2.31 -8.86 -5.43
CA ALA A 201 -2.44 -9.29 -6.82
C ALA A 201 -3.65 -10.19 -6.94
N ALA A 202 -4.43 -10.05 -8.01
CA ALA A 202 -5.61 -10.86 -8.25
C ALA A 202 -5.71 -11.28 -9.71
N LYS A 203 -6.29 -12.46 -9.93
CA LYS A 203 -6.60 -13.00 -11.25
C LYS A 203 -8.01 -13.59 -11.20
N PRO A 204 -9.07 -12.78 -11.44
CA PRO A 204 -10.45 -13.28 -11.39
C PRO A 204 -10.75 -14.27 -12.52
N THR A 205 -10.11 -14.10 -13.68
CA THR A 205 -10.39 -14.88 -14.88
C THR A 205 -9.32 -15.95 -15.11
N ARG A 206 -9.75 -17.18 -15.38
CA ARG A 206 -8.89 -18.27 -15.87
C ARG A 206 -8.41 -18.01 -17.30
N GLU A 207 -7.26 -18.57 -17.67
CA GLU A 207 -6.84 -18.52 -19.08
C GLU A 207 -7.79 -19.35 -19.95
N SER A 208 -7.97 -18.94 -21.21
CA SER A 208 -8.79 -19.68 -22.18
C SER A 208 -8.04 -20.80 -22.91
N GLY A 209 -6.71 -20.89 -22.74
CA GLY A 209 -5.87 -21.90 -23.37
C GLY A 209 -5.97 -23.25 -22.68
N VAL A 210 -6.13 -24.33 -23.45
CA VAL A 210 -6.21 -25.71 -22.93
C VAL A 210 -4.95 -26.04 -22.13
N GLY A 211 -5.12 -26.42 -20.87
CA GLY A 211 -4.03 -26.76 -19.94
C GLY A 211 -3.36 -25.57 -19.25
N HIS A 212 -3.80 -24.34 -19.56
CA HIS A 212 -3.31 -23.09 -18.97
C HIS A 212 -4.32 -22.44 -18.02
N GLU A 213 -5.47 -23.08 -17.80
CA GLU A 213 -6.60 -22.50 -17.05
C GLU A 213 -6.22 -22.08 -15.63
N PHE A 214 -5.15 -22.70 -15.09
CA PHE A 214 -4.62 -22.47 -13.75
C PHE A 214 -3.29 -21.70 -13.72
N ASP A 215 -2.87 -21.12 -14.84
CA ASP A 215 -1.68 -20.27 -14.88
C ASP A 215 -1.84 -19.07 -13.95
N THR A 216 -0.82 -18.84 -13.14
CA THR A 216 -0.79 -17.70 -12.20
C THR A 216 -0.43 -16.40 -12.90
N LEU A 217 -0.94 -15.28 -12.39
CA LEU A 217 -0.46 -13.95 -12.73
C LEU A 217 0.71 -13.59 -11.80
N ALA A 218 1.90 -13.36 -12.36
CA ALA A 218 3.05 -12.84 -11.62
C ALA A 218 3.04 -11.31 -11.61
N VAL A 219 2.77 -10.71 -10.44
CA VAL A 219 2.79 -9.26 -10.24
C VAL A 219 3.99 -8.89 -9.37
N THR A 220 4.86 -8.01 -9.87
CA THR A 220 6.03 -7.52 -9.13
C THR A 220 5.78 -6.12 -8.60
N PHE A 221 6.18 -5.91 -7.35
CA PHE A 221 6.07 -4.69 -6.58
C PHE A 221 7.46 -4.18 -6.22
N LYS A 222 7.68 -2.88 -6.40
CA LYS A 222 8.96 -2.21 -6.14
C LYS A 222 8.69 -0.86 -5.51
N LEU A 223 9.73 -0.30 -4.86
CA LEU A 223 9.69 1.05 -4.31
C LEU A 223 8.50 1.26 -3.36
N PHE A 224 8.13 0.22 -2.60
CA PHE A 224 7.07 0.35 -1.61
C PHE A 224 7.54 1.33 -0.51
N SER A 225 6.70 2.33 -0.23
CA SER A 225 6.90 3.27 0.87
C SER A 225 5.61 3.44 1.65
N LEU A 226 5.71 3.46 2.97
CA LEU A 226 4.61 3.73 3.90
C LEU A 226 5.07 4.83 4.85
N GLU A 227 4.37 5.97 4.83
CA GLU A 227 4.66 7.10 5.71
C GLU A 227 3.60 7.17 6.82
N THR A 228 4.09 7.20 8.06
CA THR A 228 3.26 7.38 9.26
C THR A 228 3.69 8.64 10.02
N LYS A 229 2.80 9.22 10.82
CA LYS A 229 3.16 10.28 11.77
C LYS A 229 4.26 9.77 12.71
N SER A 230 5.25 10.62 12.94
CA SER A 230 6.33 10.40 13.91
C SER A 230 5.85 10.60 15.34
#